data_AF-A0AAD6PFI6-F1
#
_entry.id   AF-A0AAD6PFI6-F1
#
_cell.length_a   1.000
_cell.length_b   1.000
_cell.length_c   1.000
_cell.angle_alpha   90.00
_cell.angle_beta   90.00
_cell.angle_gamma   90.00
#
_symmetry.space_group_name_H-M   'P 1'
#
loop_
_entity.id
_entity.type
_entity.pdbx_description
1 polymer ?
#
loop_
_entity_poly.entity_id
_entity_poly.type
_entity_poly.pdbx_seq_one_letter_code
_entity_poly.pdbx_strand_id
1 'polypeptide(L)'
;MAGIGSLVDLLLFCTLKRALYNGMVCSLGKNSQQVKKAIALWLMLEEIGYHDLIRTINSSDNATIESLFYEALQCLACIQPDSVQPFQSDETPIFTGLFDEPMNPRFFYYNSEFMYKRFTHIMDTVCDQIFGETKAVEVDE
;
A
#
# COMPACT_ATOMS: atom_id res chain seq x y z
N MET A 1 -1.37 -24.76 -21.28
CA MET A 1 -0.46 -24.84 -20.11
C MET A 1 -0.32 -23.50 -19.36
N ALA A 2 -1.38 -22.67 -19.27
CA ALA A 2 -1.32 -21.35 -18.63
C ALA A 2 -1.68 -21.35 -17.12
N GLY A 3 -2.04 -22.51 -16.55
CA GLY A 3 -2.64 -22.58 -15.21
C GLY A 3 -1.66 -22.64 -14.03
N ILE A 4 -0.43 -23.15 -14.23
CA ILE A 4 0.51 -23.38 -13.11
C ILE A 4 1.36 -22.13 -12.84
N GLY A 5 1.84 -21.44 -13.89
CA GLY A 5 2.60 -20.20 -13.73
C GLY A 5 1.78 -19.10 -13.02
N SER A 6 0.54 -18.88 -13.49
CA SER A 6 -0.36 -17.87 -12.91
C SER A 6 -0.71 -18.13 -11.44
N LEU A 7 -0.81 -19.39 -11.00
CA LEU A 7 -1.07 -19.72 -9.59
C LEU A 7 0.15 -19.43 -8.72
N VAL A 8 1.35 -19.82 -9.17
CA VAL A 8 2.60 -19.58 -8.43
C VAL A 8 2.86 -18.08 -8.30
N ASP A 9 2.62 -17.31 -9.36
CA ASP A 9 2.77 -15.85 -9.35
C ASP A 9 1.77 -15.20 -8.37
N LEU A 10 0.52 -15.66 -8.35
CA LEU A 10 -0.50 -15.20 -7.41
C LEU A 10 -0.11 -15.53 -5.96
N LEU A 11 0.39 -16.74 -5.70
CA LEU A 11 0.83 -17.14 -4.36
C LEU A 11 2.04 -16.31 -3.90
N LEU A 12 3.00 -16.04 -4.78
CA LEU A 12 4.16 -15.21 -4.47
C LEU A 12 3.74 -13.77 -4.17
N PHE A 13 2.83 -13.24 -4.98
CA PHE A 13 2.21 -11.92 -4.80
C PHE A 13 1.54 -11.78 -3.43
N CYS A 14 0.73 -12.76 -3.03
CA CYS A 14 0.05 -12.79 -1.73
C CYS A 14 1.04 -12.97 -0.57
N THR A 15 2.03 -13.84 -0.73
CA THR A 15 3.02 -14.16 0.32
C THR A 15 3.84 -12.93 0.69
N LEU A 16 4.36 -12.20 -0.30
CA LEU A 16 5.16 -11.00 -0.07
C LEU A 16 4.36 -9.92 0.70
N LYS A 17 3.11 -9.70 0.30
CA LYS A 17 2.19 -8.77 0.94
C LYS A 17 1.88 -9.15 2.39
N ARG A 18 1.62 -10.43 2.63
CA ARG A 18 1.39 -10.96 4.00
C ARG A 18 2.63 -10.87 4.87
N ALA A 19 3.82 -11.10 4.33
CA ALA A 19 5.08 -10.94 5.07
C ALA A 19 5.25 -9.49 5.54
N LEU A 20 5.07 -8.53 4.64
CA LEU A 20 5.15 -7.10 4.96
C LEU A 20 4.09 -6.67 5.99
N TYR A 21 2.84 -7.11 5.79
CA TYR A 21 1.74 -6.86 6.72
C TYR A 21 2.05 -7.39 8.13
N ASN A 22 2.48 -8.65 8.23
CA ASN A 22 2.80 -9.27 9.51
C ASN A 22 4.02 -8.60 10.18
N GLY A 23 5.04 -8.22 9.41
CA GLY A 23 6.18 -7.47 9.94
C GLY A 23 5.76 -6.16 10.59
N MET A 24 4.91 -5.37 9.91
CA MET A 24 4.44 -4.11 10.48
C MET A 24 3.48 -4.29 11.68
N VAL A 25 2.55 -5.24 11.61
CA VAL A 25 1.58 -5.44 12.70
C VAL A 25 2.21 -6.11 13.91
N CYS A 26 2.93 -7.22 13.71
CA CYS A 26 3.45 -8.03 14.80
C CYS A 26 4.79 -7.51 15.33
N SER A 27 5.71 -7.08 14.46
CA SER A 27 7.05 -6.65 14.89
C SER A 27 7.13 -5.17 15.23
N LEU A 28 6.43 -4.30 14.46
CA LEU A 28 6.43 -2.85 14.70
C LEU A 28 5.21 -2.36 15.50
N GLY A 29 4.29 -3.25 15.87
CA GLY A 29 3.12 -2.95 16.69
C GLY A 29 2.14 -1.97 16.04
N LYS A 30 2.11 -1.89 14.70
CA LYS A 30 1.23 -0.95 13.98
C LYS A 30 -0.21 -1.45 13.96
N ASN A 31 -1.15 -0.51 13.91
CA ASN A 31 -2.57 -0.84 13.80
C ASN A 31 -2.85 -1.56 12.46
N SER A 32 -3.44 -2.75 12.53
CA SER A 32 -3.78 -3.60 11.38
C SER A 32 -4.50 -2.84 10.25
N GLN A 33 -5.51 -2.03 10.59
CA GLN A 33 -6.29 -1.29 9.59
C GLN A 33 -5.45 -0.21 8.91
N GLN A 34 -4.60 0.49 9.65
CA GLN A 34 -3.67 1.47 9.06
C GLN A 34 -2.63 0.80 8.17
N VAL A 35 -2.13 -0.38 8.56
CA VAL A 35 -1.19 -1.17 7.73
C VAL A 35 -1.85 -1.61 6.42
N LYS A 36 -3.11 -2.08 6.46
CA LYS A 36 -3.85 -2.41 5.22
C LYS A 36 -3.95 -1.20 4.28
N LYS A 37 -4.25 -0.02 4.82
CA LYS A 37 -4.33 1.22 4.04
C LYS A 37 -2.98 1.60 3.43
N ALA A 38 -1.89 1.51 4.18
CA ALA A 38 -0.55 1.79 3.65
C ALA A 38 -0.19 0.84 2.50
N ILE A 39 -0.43 -0.48 2.67
CA ILE A 39 -0.18 -1.46 1.61
C ILE A 39 -1.06 -1.23 0.39
N ALA A 40 -2.34 -0.87 0.56
CA ALA A 40 -3.22 -0.54 -0.54
C ALA A 40 -2.74 0.69 -1.33
N LEU A 41 -2.20 1.71 -0.64
CA LEU A 41 -1.59 2.86 -1.30
C LEU A 41 -0.40 2.42 -2.15
N TRP A 42 0.52 1.63 -1.59
CA TRP A 42 1.70 1.18 -2.34
C TRP A 42 1.33 0.30 -3.54
N LEU A 43 0.30 -0.54 -3.41
CA LEU A 43 -0.23 -1.30 -4.54
C LEU A 43 -0.80 -0.42 -5.64
N MET A 44 -1.53 0.64 -5.26
CA MET A 44 -2.04 1.62 -6.20
C MET A 44 -0.89 2.31 -6.96
N LEU A 45 0.19 2.64 -6.24
CA LEU A 45 1.40 3.20 -6.85
C LEU A 45 2.06 2.22 -7.83
N GLU A 46 2.18 0.94 -7.47
CA GLU A 46 2.69 -0.10 -8.39
C GLU A 46 1.85 -0.19 -9.68
N GLU A 47 0.52 -0.09 -9.58
CA GLU A 47 -0.39 -0.15 -10.72
C GLU A 47 -0.24 1.04 -11.67
N ILE A 48 0.09 2.23 -11.17
CA ILE A 48 0.25 3.44 -11.99
C ILE A 48 1.68 3.64 -12.51
N GLY A 49 2.61 2.73 -12.20
CA GLY A 49 3.95 2.69 -12.79
C GLY A 49 5.12 2.67 -11.80
N TYR A 50 4.88 2.80 -10.49
CA TYR A 50 5.93 2.74 -9.47
C TYR A 50 6.21 1.28 -9.07
N HIS A 51 6.77 0.52 -10.00
CA HIS A 51 6.95 -0.93 -9.87
C HIS A 51 7.88 -1.35 -8.72
N ASP A 52 7.73 -2.60 -8.26
CA ASP A 52 8.54 -3.24 -7.21
C ASP A 52 8.55 -2.53 -5.83
N LEU A 53 7.58 -1.64 -5.58
CA LEU A 53 7.49 -0.85 -4.37
C LEU A 53 7.34 -1.71 -3.11
N ILE A 54 6.39 -2.65 -3.10
CA ILE A 54 6.14 -3.54 -1.97
C ILE A 54 7.38 -4.39 -1.68
N ARG A 55 8.04 -4.87 -2.74
CA ARG A 55 9.26 -5.66 -2.63
C ARG A 55 10.39 -4.86 -2.01
N THR A 56 10.58 -3.63 -2.48
CA THR A 56 11.62 -2.73 -1.99
C THR A 56 11.39 -2.38 -0.52
N ILE A 57 10.17 -1.98 -0.16
CA ILE A 57 9.79 -1.68 1.23
C ILE A 57 10.02 -2.89 2.14
N ASN A 58 9.59 -4.08 1.72
CA ASN A 58 9.76 -5.30 2.53
C ASN A 58 11.23 -5.72 2.71
N SER A 59 12.15 -5.22 1.88
CA SER A 59 13.59 -5.47 2.00
C SER A 59 14.34 -4.46 2.86
N SER A 60 13.70 -3.34 3.22
CA SER A 60 14.28 -2.28 4.04
C SER A 60 14.34 -2.66 5.52
N ASP A 61 15.16 -1.95 6.29
CA ASP A 61 15.16 -2.10 7.74
C ASP A 61 13.88 -1.53 8.38
N ASN A 62 13.63 -1.95 9.62
CA ASN A 62 12.43 -1.58 10.38
C ASN A 62 12.22 -0.07 10.51
N ALA A 63 13.29 0.73 10.65
CA ALA A 63 13.17 2.18 10.81
C ALA A 63 12.72 2.83 9.49
N THR A 64 13.27 2.38 8.36
CA THR A 64 12.83 2.81 7.04
C THR A 64 11.39 2.39 6.75
N ILE A 65 11.01 1.14 7.04
CA ILE A 65 9.61 0.69 6.89
C ILE A 65 8.65 1.56 7.70
N GLU A 66 9.03 1.90 8.93
CA GLU A 66 8.24 2.77 9.79
C GLU A 66 8.08 4.19 9.24
N SER A 67 9.15 4.81 8.73
CA SER A 67 9.09 6.13 8.09
C SER A 67 8.15 6.11 6.88
N LEU A 68 8.34 5.14 5.99
CA LEU A 68 7.53 4.99 4.77
C LEU A 68 6.06 4.71 5.11
N PHE A 69 5.79 3.99 6.19
CA PHE A 69 4.43 3.80 6.69
C PHE A 69 3.76 5.12 7.08
N TYR A 70 4.43 5.99 7.83
CA TYR A 70 3.86 7.29 8.20
C TYR A 70 3.70 8.21 6.99
N GLU A 71 4.65 8.23 6.07
CA GLU A 71 4.56 8.97 4.81
C GLU A 71 3.36 8.49 3.97
N ALA A 72 3.11 7.18 3.92
CA ALA A 72 1.94 6.63 3.24
C ALA A 72 0.62 7.11 3.87
N LEU A 73 0.53 7.18 5.19
CA LEU A 73 -0.66 7.70 5.87
C LEU A 73 -0.87 9.20 5.60
N GLN A 74 0.20 9.98 5.50
CA GLN A 74 0.14 11.39 5.12
C GLN A 74 -0.36 11.54 3.67
N CYS A 75 0.15 10.75 2.72
CA CYS A 75 -0.35 10.72 1.34
C CYS A 75 -1.85 10.43 1.29
N LEU A 76 -2.29 9.44 2.08
CA LEU A 76 -3.69 9.05 2.13
C LEU A 76 -4.59 10.16 2.65
N ALA A 77 -4.11 11.00 3.57
CA ALA A 77 -4.84 12.18 4.02
C ALA A 77 -5.02 13.22 2.89
N CYS A 78 -4.02 13.35 1.99
CA CYS A 78 -4.07 14.28 0.85
C CYS A 78 -5.01 13.86 -0.28
N ILE A 79 -5.43 12.59 -0.33
CA ILE A 79 -6.36 12.11 -1.37
C ILE A 79 -7.80 11.97 -0.89
N GLN A 80 -8.11 12.27 0.38
CA GLN A 80 -9.48 12.14 0.88
C GLN A 80 -10.43 13.15 0.19
N PRO A 81 -11.73 12.81 0.01
CA PRO A 81 -12.70 13.67 -0.66
C PRO A 81 -12.83 15.10 -0.09
N ASP A 82 -12.50 15.27 1.20
CA ASP A 82 -12.54 16.56 1.90
C ASP A 82 -11.14 17.10 2.25
N SER A 83 -10.12 16.63 1.54
CA SER A 83 -8.74 17.08 1.77
C SER A 83 -8.56 18.55 1.38
N VAL A 84 -7.94 19.31 2.28
CA VAL A 84 -7.56 20.70 2.03
C VAL A 84 -6.26 20.71 1.24
N GLN A 85 -6.12 21.66 0.32
CA GLN A 85 -4.87 21.84 -0.44
C GLN A 85 -3.67 21.97 0.50
N PRO A 86 -2.58 21.22 0.29
CA PRO A 86 -1.36 21.39 1.07
C PRO A 86 -0.84 22.83 0.91
N PHE A 87 -0.42 23.47 2.00
CA PHE A 87 0.19 24.81 1.92
C PHE A 87 1.50 24.72 1.14
N GLN A 88 1.90 25.82 0.46
CA GLN A 88 3.09 25.84 -0.40
C GLN A 88 4.41 25.43 0.29
N SER A 89 4.45 25.43 1.62
CA SER A 89 5.61 25.04 2.43
C SER A 89 5.78 23.53 2.61
N ASP A 90 4.81 22.70 2.21
CA ASP A 90 4.84 21.24 2.39
C ASP A 90 5.40 20.53 1.14
N GLU A 91 6.55 21.00 0.62
CA GLU A 91 7.25 20.35 -0.51
C GLU A 91 8.19 19.22 -0.07
N THR A 92 8.07 18.73 1.16
CA THR A 92 8.87 17.59 1.64
C THR A 92 8.64 16.40 0.71
N PRO A 93 9.68 15.92 0.02
CA PRO A 93 9.51 14.84 -0.92
C PRO A 93 9.10 13.55 -0.19
N ILE A 94 8.08 12.89 -0.72
CA ILE A 94 7.55 11.66 -0.16
C ILE A 94 8.33 10.49 -0.77
N PHE A 95 8.58 9.47 0.05
CA PHE A 95 9.27 8.24 -0.32
C PHE A 95 10.68 8.53 -0.82
N THR A 96 11.37 9.45 -0.12
CA THR A 96 12.74 9.86 -0.46
C THR A 96 13.67 8.66 -0.44
N GLY A 97 14.45 8.48 -1.50
CA GLY A 97 15.37 7.35 -1.67
C GLY A 97 14.71 6.05 -2.15
N LEU A 98 13.39 6.04 -2.33
CA LEU A 98 12.64 4.91 -2.89
C LEU A 98 12.47 5.03 -4.42
N PHE A 99 12.49 6.26 -4.93
CA PHE A 99 12.36 6.58 -6.34
C PHE A 99 13.53 7.45 -6.80
N ASP A 100 13.91 7.32 -8.08
CA ASP A 100 14.93 8.17 -8.71
C ASP A 100 14.51 9.65 -8.68
N GLU A 101 13.22 9.91 -8.88
CA GLU A 101 12.61 11.22 -8.69
C GLU A 101 11.53 11.11 -7.58
N PRO A 102 11.74 11.76 -6.43
CA PRO A 102 10.83 11.61 -5.29
C PRO A 102 9.48 12.28 -5.56
N MET A 103 8.41 11.69 -5.02
CA MET A 103 7.06 12.18 -5.28
C MET A 103 6.78 13.47 -4.52
N ASN A 104 6.11 14.41 -5.20
CA ASN A 104 5.65 15.65 -4.58
C ASN A 104 4.25 15.44 -3.96
N PRO A 105 3.99 15.89 -2.72
CA PRO A 105 2.65 15.84 -2.12
C PRO A 105 1.52 16.44 -3.00
N ARG A 106 1.83 17.45 -3.81
CA ARG A 106 0.89 18.03 -4.79
C ARG A 106 0.40 17.03 -5.82
N PHE A 107 1.21 16.03 -6.18
CA PHE A 107 0.79 14.96 -7.09
C PHE A 107 -0.41 14.20 -6.54
N PHE A 108 -0.43 13.91 -5.23
CA PHE A 108 -1.56 13.26 -4.57
C PHE A 108 -2.78 14.16 -4.55
N TYR A 109 -2.63 15.43 -4.19
CA TYR A 109 -3.76 16.37 -4.12
C TYR A 109 -4.42 16.60 -5.49
N TYR A 110 -3.63 16.87 -6.55
CA TYR A 110 -4.17 17.14 -7.89
C TYR A 110 -4.82 15.93 -8.55
N ASN A 111 -4.44 14.72 -8.15
CA ASN A 111 -5.01 13.47 -8.64
C ASN A 111 -5.90 12.77 -7.60
N SER A 112 -6.31 13.49 -6.54
CA SER A 112 -6.96 12.94 -5.35
C SER A 112 -8.19 12.12 -5.66
N GLU A 113 -9.09 12.60 -6.52
CA GLU A 113 -10.31 11.88 -6.90
C GLU A 113 -9.99 10.53 -7.56
N PHE A 114 -9.11 10.54 -8.55
CA PHE A 114 -8.69 9.32 -9.26
C PHE A 114 -8.00 8.34 -8.30
N MET A 115 -7.05 8.83 -7.51
CA MET A 115 -6.28 8.01 -6.58
C MET A 115 -7.15 7.43 -5.49
N TYR A 116 -8.06 8.22 -4.92
CA TYR A 116 -8.98 7.77 -3.87
C TYR A 116 -9.88 6.67 -4.39
N LYS A 117 -10.47 6.85 -5.58
CA LYS A 117 -11.31 5.82 -6.21
C LYS A 117 -10.52 4.53 -6.49
N ARG A 118 -9.26 4.63 -6.92
CA ARG A 118 -8.42 3.46 -7.17
C ARG A 118 -8.00 2.78 -5.87
N PHE A 119 -7.64 3.56 -4.86
CA PHE A 119 -7.31 3.11 -3.53
C PHE A 119 -8.47 2.35 -2.88
N THR A 120 -9.69 2.88 -2.90
CA THR A 120 -10.87 2.18 -2.36
C THR A 120 -11.14 0.88 -3.10
N HIS A 121 -11.00 0.87 -4.43
CA HIS A 121 -11.12 -0.34 -5.22
C HIS A 121 -10.10 -1.42 -4.80
N ILE A 122 -8.83 -1.06 -4.58
CA ILE A 122 -7.79 -2.00 -4.13
C ILE A 122 -8.07 -2.50 -2.71
N MET A 123 -8.55 -1.62 -1.82
CA MET A 123 -8.95 -2.02 -0.48
C MET A 123 -10.00 -3.14 -0.53
N ASP A 124 -11.08 -2.93 -1.29
CA ASP A 124 -12.22 -3.85 -1.37
C ASP A 124 -11.89 -5.14 -2.12
N THR A 125 -11.08 -5.07 -3.18
CA THR A 125 -10.85 -6.21 -4.08
C THR A 125 -9.59 -7.01 -3.77
N VAL A 126 -8.55 -6.38 -3.22
CA VAL A 126 -7.25 -7.01 -3.00
C VAL A 126 -6.95 -7.15 -1.52
N CYS A 127 -6.94 -6.05 -0.76
CA CYS A 127 -6.52 -6.08 0.64
C CYS A 127 -7.47 -6.90 1.52
N ASP A 128 -8.78 -6.83 1.29
CA ASP A 128 -9.74 -7.65 2.05
C ASP A 128 -9.66 -9.14 1.70
N GLN A 129 -9.24 -9.51 0.49
CA GLN A 129 -9.02 -10.91 0.13
C GLN A 129 -7.71 -11.45 0.72
N ILE A 130 -6.64 -10.63 0.70
CA ILE A 130 -5.31 -11.05 1.16
C ILE A 130 -5.19 -11.03 2.68
N PHE A 131 -5.75 -9.98 3.31
CA PHE A 131 -5.61 -9.68 4.75
C PHE A 131 -6.93 -9.74 5.53
N GLY A 132 -8.06 -10.03 4.87
CA GLY A 132 -9.28 -10.36 5.58
C GLY A 132 -9.08 -11.60 6.43
N GLU A 133 -9.77 -11.68 7.56
CA GLU A 133 -9.99 -12.97 8.20
C GLU A 133 -10.70 -13.83 7.15
N THR A 134 -10.03 -14.85 6.64
CA THR A 134 -10.70 -15.91 5.88
C THR A 134 -11.85 -16.38 6.75
N LYS A 135 -13.08 -15.97 6.44
CA LYS A 135 -14.23 -16.75 6.84
C LYS A 135 -13.97 -18.10 6.20
N ALA A 136 -13.51 -19.06 7.01
CA ALA A 136 -13.48 -20.44 6.59
C ALA A 136 -14.87 -20.69 6.03
N VAL A 137 -14.94 -20.96 4.72
CA VAL A 137 -16.16 -21.49 4.14
C VAL A 137 -16.30 -22.84 4.81
N GLU A 138 -17.19 -22.92 5.80
CA GLU A 138 -17.66 -24.19 6.33
C GLU A 138 -18.23 -24.93 5.12
N VAL A 139 -17.49 -25.93 4.66
CA VAL A 139 -17.99 -26.89 3.69
C VAL A 139 -18.88 -27.81 4.51
N ASP A 140 -20.18 -27.55 4.48
CA ASP A 140 -21.17 -28.52 4.94
C ASP A 140 -20.99 -29.81 4.12
N GLU A 141 -20.70 -30.92 4.81
CA GLU A 141 -20.65 -32.28 4.25
C GLU A 141 -22.02 -32.79 3.80
#